data_AF-A0A942DL40-F1
#
_entry.id   AF-A0A942DL40-F1
#
_cell.length_a   1.000
_cell.length_b   1.000
_cell.length_c   1.000
_cell.angle_alpha   90.00
_cell.angle_beta   90.00
_cell.angle_gamma   90.00
#
_symmetry.space_group_name_H-M   'P 1'
#
loop_
_entity.id
_entity.type
_entity.pdbx_description
1 polymer ?
#
loop_
_entity_poly.entity_id
_entity_poly.type
_entity_poly.pdbx_seq_one_letter_code
_entity_poly.pdbx_strand_id
1 'polypeptide(L)'
;MLSPLKFIAIFCAFSFSFAHAEVLFEGYYKIMSAGNPIGYTISKYEFDAKSKKFISTYFLKTTGQGAEITESLKAFAGADLGPISYSYTSIVGKETKTIDAKFNGLKMTAEVKEAGKTKTIRKDLAKNTFLSTFLVYVMLKSKEGLKTDSTYDYTAIAEEDAESYKGLASVGKEEAFLGLKAFKVQNKFKDVPFLSYVNERGEVLGTTSVAQGVSTELVADPAAATKNFPVSQGILKSLFGDVPAGKTNMVSKSSTMQPANPGKQEGIPQGQGIQIKAEPPAAKPAGK
;
A
#
# COMPACT_ATOMS: atom_id res chain seq x y z
N MET A 1 -45.00 -15.17 55.55
CA MET A 1 -44.39 -14.00 54.88
C MET A 1 -43.02 -14.42 54.35
N LEU A 2 -42.94 -14.79 53.07
CA LEU A 2 -41.69 -15.10 52.37
C LEU A 2 -41.36 -13.93 51.43
N SER A 3 -40.15 -13.39 51.52
CA SER A 3 -39.68 -12.32 50.63
C SER A 3 -39.27 -12.92 49.27
N PRO A 4 -39.48 -12.21 48.14
CA PRO A 4 -39.00 -12.67 46.85
C PRO A 4 -37.54 -12.25 46.66
N LEU A 5 -36.69 -13.24 46.47
CA LEU A 5 -35.29 -13.11 46.06
C LEU A 5 -35.23 -12.53 44.63
N LYS A 6 -34.79 -11.27 44.51
CA LYS A 6 -34.61 -10.61 43.20
C LYS A 6 -33.32 -11.12 42.54
N PHE A 7 -33.47 -12.00 41.56
CA PHE A 7 -32.39 -12.33 40.62
C PHE A 7 -32.12 -11.12 39.71
N ILE A 8 -31.00 -10.42 39.94
CA ILE A 8 -30.47 -9.43 39.00
C ILE A 8 -29.73 -10.23 37.92
N ALA A 9 -30.35 -10.39 36.76
CA ALA A 9 -29.68 -10.88 35.56
C ALA A 9 -28.77 -9.77 35.04
N ILE A 10 -27.45 -9.90 35.27
CA ILE A 10 -26.44 -9.06 34.62
C ILE A 10 -26.35 -9.53 33.17
N PHE A 11 -27.03 -8.81 32.29
CA PHE A 11 -26.91 -8.97 30.85
C PHE A 11 -25.57 -8.34 30.43
N CYS A 12 -24.48 -9.12 30.48
CA CYS A 12 -23.22 -8.74 29.84
C CYS A 12 -23.46 -8.68 28.33
N ALA A 13 -23.80 -7.49 27.83
CA ALA A 13 -23.77 -7.20 26.42
C ALA A 13 -22.31 -7.33 25.94
N PHE A 14 -21.95 -8.51 25.45
CA PHE A 14 -20.77 -8.67 24.62
C PHE A 14 -21.02 -7.86 23.34
N SER A 15 -20.53 -6.63 23.33
CA SER A 15 -20.35 -5.89 22.08
C SER A 15 -19.37 -6.68 21.23
N PHE A 16 -19.90 -7.48 20.31
CA PHE A 16 -19.12 -8.00 19.20
C PHE A 16 -18.70 -6.81 18.34
N SER A 17 -17.58 -6.17 18.68
CA SER A 17 -16.85 -5.36 17.73
C SER A 17 -16.41 -6.31 16.61
N PHE A 18 -17.14 -6.31 15.50
CA PHE A 18 -16.60 -6.78 14.24
C PHE A 18 -15.40 -5.89 13.93
N ALA A 19 -14.23 -6.32 14.38
CA ALA A 19 -12.99 -5.62 14.12
C ALA A 19 -12.73 -5.70 12.61
N HIS A 20 -13.08 -4.63 11.90
CA HIS A 20 -12.62 -4.41 10.54
C HIS A 20 -11.09 -4.26 10.54
N ALA A 21 -10.44 -4.62 9.43
CA ALA A 21 -9.00 -4.42 9.29
C ALA A 21 -8.65 -2.94 9.55
N GLU A 22 -7.56 -2.69 10.27
CA GLU A 22 -7.09 -1.34 10.53
C GLU A 22 -6.59 -0.73 9.23
N VAL A 23 -7.15 0.42 8.83
CA VAL A 23 -6.64 1.17 7.68
C VAL A 23 -5.36 1.88 8.09
N LEU A 24 -4.23 1.42 7.55
CA LEU A 24 -2.91 2.02 7.79
C LEU A 24 -2.72 3.27 6.93
N PHE A 25 -3.23 3.21 5.70
CA PHE A 25 -3.16 4.28 4.72
C PHE A 25 -4.34 4.16 3.75
N GLU A 26 -4.90 5.30 3.36
CA GLU A 26 -5.84 5.41 2.25
C GLU A 26 -5.65 6.76 1.56
N GLY A 27 -5.42 6.75 0.25
CA GLY A 27 -5.08 7.95 -0.50
C GLY A 27 -5.54 7.92 -1.96
N TYR A 28 -5.88 9.11 -2.46
CA TYR A 28 -6.15 9.39 -3.86
C TYR A 28 -5.00 10.18 -4.44
N TYR A 29 -4.59 9.85 -5.66
CA TYR A 29 -3.50 10.51 -6.35
C TYR A 29 -3.97 11.01 -7.70
N LYS A 30 -3.50 12.19 -8.09
CA LYS A 30 -3.49 12.59 -9.51
C LYS A 30 -2.41 11.80 -10.22
N ILE A 31 -2.69 11.37 -11.45
CA ILE A 31 -1.66 10.89 -12.37
C ILE A 31 -1.40 12.02 -13.36
N MET A 32 -0.15 12.43 -13.48
CA MET A 32 0.28 13.57 -14.28
C MET A 32 1.20 13.10 -15.41
N SER A 33 1.06 13.71 -16.59
CA SER A 33 1.98 13.57 -17.71
C SER A 33 2.19 14.93 -18.36
N ALA A 34 3.45 15.33 -18.59
CA ALA A 34 3.82 16.65 -19.11
C ALA A 34 3.09 17.82 -18.40
N GLY A 35 2.93 17.72 -17.08
CA GLY A 35 2.24 18.73 -16.25
C GLY A 35 0.71 18.70 -16.28
N ASN A 36 0.10 17.83 -17.09
CA ASN A 36 -1.35 17.70 -17.21
C ASN A 36 -1.87 16.46 -16.46
N PRO A 37 -3.01 16.56 -15.73
CA PRO A 37 -3.67 15.39 -15.18
C PRO A 37 -4.19 14.49 -16.32
N ILE A 38 -3.82 13.20 -16.29
CA ILE A 38 -4.27 12.19 -17.26
C ILE A 38 -5.08 11.07 -16.62
N GLY A 39 -5.22 11.09 -15.29
CA GLY A 39 -5.97 10.08 -14.56
C GLY A 39 -5.83 10.20 -13.05
N TYR A 40 -6.23 9.14 -12.37
CA TYR A 40 -6.12 9.02 -10.93
C TYR A 40 -5.76 7.59 -10.52
N THR A 41 -5.17 7.45 -9.33
CA THR A 41 -5.07 6.17 -8.64
C THR A 41 -5.55 6.30 -7.20
N ILE A 42 -6.11 5.22 -6.67
CA ILE A 42 -6.57 5.08 -5.30
C ILE A 42 -5.78 3.92 -4.71
N SER A 43 -5.18 4.11 -3.54
CA SER A 43 -4.45 3.08 -2.84
C SER A 43 -4.89 3.00 -1.39
N LYS A 44 -5.05 1.77 -0.89
CA LYS A 44 -5.44 1.48 0.49
C LYS A 44 -4.57 0.34 1.03
N TYR A 45 -3.94 0.57 2.17
CA TYR A 45 -3.21 -0.44 2.92
C TYR A 45 -3.90 -0.69 4.26
N GLU A 46 -4.06 -1.96 4.60
CA GLU A 46 -4.76 -2.38 5.80
C GLU A 46 -3.98 -3.48 6.52
N PHE A 47 -4.20 -3.58 7.82
CA PHE A 47 -3.74 -4.70 8.63
C PHE A 47 -4.92 -5.34 9.37
N ASP A 48 -5.20 -6.60 9.05
CA ASP A 48 -6.16 -7.40 9.79
C ASP A 48 -5.45 -8.08 10.98
N ALA A 49 -5.66 -7.57 12.18
CA ALA A 49 -5.06 -8.12 13.40
C ALA A 49 -5.53 -9.54 13.74
N LYS A 50 -6.76 -9.92 13.33
CA LYS A 50 -7.33 -11.24 13.60
C LYS A 50 -6.67 -12.30 12.71
N SER A 51 -6.55 -12.01 11.42
CA SER A 51 -5.91 -12.94 10.48
C SER A 51 -4.40 -12.73 10.32
N LYS A 52 -3.85 -11.68 10.95
CA LYS A 52 -2.45 -11.25 10.86
C LYS A 52 -1.99 -11.03 9.42
N LYS A 53 -2.79 -10.32 8.64
CA LYS A 53 -2.55 -10.10 7.21
C LYS A 53 -2.43 -8.62 6.89
N PHE A 54 -1.43 -8.29 6.08
CA PHE A 54 -1.41 -7.05 5.33
C PHE A 54 -2.24 -7.19 4.07
N ILE A 55 -2.99 -6.14 3.75
CA ILE A 55 -3.82 -6.07 2.56
C ILE A 55 -3.42 -4.79 1.83
N SER A 56 -3.12 -4.92 0.53
CA SER A 56 -2.93 -3.79 -0.38
C SER A 56 -4.03 -3.86 -1.43
N THR A 57 -4.77 -2.77 -1.60
CA THR A 57 -5.71 -2.63 -2.71
C THR A 57 -5.40 -1.35 -3.45
N TYR A 58 -5.26 -1.41 -4.77
CA TYR A 58 -5.20 -0.21 -5.59
C TYR A 58 -6.10 -0.30 -6.80
N PHE A 59 -6.51 0.87 -7.29
CA PHE A 59 -7.21 1.07 -8.53
C PHE A 59 -6.56 2.23 -9.27
N LEU A 60 -6.34 2.10 -10.57
CA LEU A 60 -5.78 3.13 -11.43
C LEU A 60 -6.67 3.28 -12.64
N LYS A 61 -6.90 4.54 -13.04
CA LYS A 61 -7.59 4.85 -14.28
C LYS A 61 -6.96 6.08 -14.93
N THR A 62 -6.59 5.93 -16.20
CA THR A 62 -6.19 7.05 -17.08
C THR A 62 -7.16 7.19 -18.24
N THR A 63 -7.31 8.41 -18.75
CA THR A 63 -8.12 8.72 -19.94
C THR A 63 -7.44 9.82 -20.78
N GLY A 64 -7.77 9.94 -22.06
CA GLY A 64 -7.41 11.13 -22.86
C GLY A 64 -6.04 11.04 -23.54
N GLN A 65 -5.17 12.05 -23.36
CA GLN A 65 -3.85 12.17 -24.01
C GLN A 65 -2.82 11.10 -23.58
N GLY A 66 -3.17 10.21 -22.65
CA GLY A 66 -2.46 8.96 -22.37
C GLY A 66 -3.19 7.75 -22.93
N ALA A 67 -2.62 6.55 -22.82
CA ALA A 67 -3.39 5.34 -23.09
C ALA A 67 -4.57 5.24 -22.11
N GLU A 68 -5.74 4.79 -22.60
CA GLU A 68 -6.88 4.46 -21.74
C GLU A 68 -6.57 3.15 -21.03
N ILE A 69 -6.13 3.28 -19.78
CA ILE A 69 -5.69 2.18 -18.94
C ILE A 69 -6.60 2.15 -17.71
N THR A 70 -7.09 0.96 -17.38
CA THR A 70 -7.67 0.68 -16.07
C THR A 70 -6.91 -0.48 -15.45
N GLU A 71 -6.36 -0.29 -14.26
CA GLU A 71 -5.69 -1.35 -13.51
C GLU A 71 -6.26 -1.47 -12.11
N SER A 72 -6.21 -2.68 -11.56
CA SER A 72 -6.54 -2.91 -10.16
C SER A 72 -5.75 -4.07 -9.59
N LEU A 73 -5.42 -3.98 -8.32
CA LEU A 73 -4.79 -5.05 -7.55
C LEU A 73 -5.51 -5.19 -6.22
N LYS A 74 -5.65 -6.44 -5.77
CA LYS A 74 -5.88 -6.77 -4.36
C LYS A 74 -4.90 -7.85 -3.94
N ALA A 75 -3.98 -7.50 -3.05
CA ALA A 75 -2.87 -8.34 -2.62
C ALA A 75 -2.92 -8.58 -1.11
N PHE A 76 -2.52 -9.78 -0.71
CA PHE A 76 -2.50 -10.23 0.67
C PHE A 76 -1.11 -10.77 1.01
N ALA A 77 -0.57 -10.32 2.14
CA ALA A 77 0.68 -10.81 2.69
C ALA A 77 0.51 -11.15 4.17
N GLY A 78 1.34 -12.06 4.68
CA GLY A 78 1.40 -12.38 6.10
C GLY A 78 1.98 -11.24 6.92
N ALA A 79 1.95 -11.37 8.24
CA ALA A 79 2.60 -10.42 9.15
C ALA A 79 4.13 -10.36 8.98
N ASP A 80 4.75 -11.33 8.33
CA ASP A 80 6.15 -11.32 7.90
C ASP A 80 6.36 -10.73 6.49
N LEU A 81 5.28 -10.24 5.87
CA LEU A 81 5.21 -9.80 4.47
C LEU A 81 5.47 -10.92 3.44
N GLY A 82 5.41 -12.18 3.87
CA GLY A 82 5.38 -13.33 2.96
C GLY A 82 4.10 -13.31 2.09
N PRO A 83 4.19 -13.61 0.79
CA PRO A 83 3.05 -13.53 -0.11
C PRO A 83 2.00 -14.61 0.21
N ILE A 84 0.71 -14.24 0.22
CA ILE A 84 -0.40 -15.18 0.44
C ILE A 84 -1.21 -15.36 -0.84
N SER A 85 -1.60 -14.26 -1.47
CA SER A 85 -2.34 -14.25 -2.74
C SER A 85 -2.41 -12.85 -3.32
N TYR A 86 -2.68 -12.74 -4.61
CA TYR A 86 -3.16 -11.50 -5.20
C TYR A 86 -4.08 -11.77 -6.39
N SER A 87 -4.91 -10.77 -6.69
CA SER A 87 -5.67 -10.67 -7.93
C SER A 87 -5.31 -9.34 -8.60
N TYR A 88 -4.85 -9.41 -9.84
CA TYR A 88 -4.50 -8.26 -10.67
C TYR A 88 -5.36 -8.25 -11.94
N THR A 89 -5.78 -7.06 -12.35
CA THR A 89 -6.50 -6.83 -13.61
C THR A 89 -5.89 -5.61 -14.29
N SER A 90 -5.68 -5.71 -15.60
CA SER A 90 -5.33 -4.59 -16.47
C SER A 90 -6.18 -4.60 -17.72
N ILE A 91 -6.68 -3.43 -18.08
CA ILE A 91 -7.47 -3.19 -19.28
C ILE A 91 -6.78 -2.06 -20.03
N VAL A 92 -6.28 -2.35 -21.23
CA VAL A 92 -5.65 -1.38 -22.12
C VAL A 92 -6.42 -1.38 -23.44
N GLY A 93 -7.20 -0.33 -23.67
CA GLY A 93 -8.15 -0.30 -24.78
C GLY A 93 -9.15 -1.46 -24.71
N LYS A 94 -9.05 -2.43 -25.64
CA LYS A 94 -9.91 -3.63 -25.68
C LYS A 94 -9.27 -4.87 -25.07
N GLU A 95 -7.98 -4.80 -24.74
CA GLU A 95 -7.24 -5.93 -24.20
C GLU A 95 -7.45 -6.00 -22.70
N THR A 96 -7.81 -7.18 -22.20
CA THR A 96 -7.94 -7.45 -20.77
C THR A 96 -6.95 -8.55 -20.39
N LYS A 97 -6.19 -8.28 -19.32
CA LYS A 97 -5.32 -9.23 -18.65
C LYS A 97 -5.77 -9.38 -17.21
N THR A 98 -5.92 -10.61 -16.74
CA THR A 98 -6.10 -10.90 -15.31
C THR A 98 -5.07 -11.89 -14.84
N ILE A 99 -4.65 -11.75 -13.59
CA ILE A 99 -3.74 -12.66 -12.92
C ILE A 99 -4.28 -12.95 -11.52
N ASP A 100 -4.57 -14.21 -11.25
CA ASP A 100 -4.97 -14.69 -9.93
C ASP A 100 -3.90 -15.63 -9.39
N ALA A 101 -3.15 -15.18 -8.39
CA ALA A 101 -2.03 -15.92 -7.82
C ALA A 101 -2.29 -16.35 -6.38
N LYS A 102 -1.85 -17.57 -6.05
CA LYS A 102 -1.85 -18.13 -4.69
C LYS A 102 -0.49 -18.70 -4.36
N PHE A 103 -0.16 -18.66 -3.08
CA PHE A 103 1.13 -19.07 -2.56
C PHE A 103 0.95 -20.18 -1.52
N ASN A 104 1.77 -21.22 -1.62
CA ASN A 104 1.90 -22.26 -0.61
C ASN A 104 3.37 -22.40 -0.23
N GLY A 105 3.76 -21.69 0.83
CA GLY A 105 5.18 -21.49 1.16
C GLY A 105 5.90 -20.77 0.03
N LEU A 106 7.02 -21.33 -0.44
CA LEU A 106 7.82 -20.77 -1.53
C LEU A 106 7.32 -21.17 -2.92
N LYS A 107 6.09 -21.68 -3.06
CA LYS A 107 5.52 -22.09 -4.35
C LYS A 107 4.40 -21.14 -4.76
N MET A 108 4.55 -20.52 -5.92
CA MET A 108 3.52 -19.71 -6.55
C MET A 108 2.77 -20.54 -7.59
N THR A 109 1.45 -20.42 -7.63
CA THR A 109 0.61 -20.80 -8.76
C THR A 109 -0.21 -19.60 -9.18
N ALA A 110 -0.12 -19.19 -10.44
CA ALA A 110 -0.85 -18.06 -10.99
C ALA A 110 -1.64 -18.49 -12.24
N GLU A 111 -2.94 -18.16 -12.27
CA GLU A 111 -3.76 -18.25 -13.47
C GLU A 111 -3.75 -16.90 -14.18
N VAL A 112 -3.22 -16.87 -15.41
CA VAL A 112 -3.17 -15.66 -16.23
C VAL A 112 -4.15 -15.82 -17.38
N LYS A 113 -5.09 -14.88 -17.50
CA LYS A 113 -6.01 -14.79 -18.63
C LYS A 113 -5.69 -13.56 -19.45
N GLU A 114 -5.43 -13.73 -20.73
CA GLU A 114 -5.04 -12.66 -21.64
C GLU A 114 -5.43 -13.04 -23.07
N ALA A 115 -6.04 -12.11 -23.82
CA ALA A 115 -6.49 -12.34 -25.20
C ALA A 115 -7.35 -13.62 -25.38
N GLY A 116 -8.24 -13.89 -24.41
CA GLY A 116 -9.13 -15.06 -24.42
C GLY A 116 -8.44 -16.40 -24.11
N LYS A 117 -7.14 -16.40 -23.81
CA LYS A 117 -6.38 -17.60 -23.44
C LYS A 117 -6.11 -17.62 -21.95
N THR A 118 -6.18 -18.81 -21.36
CA THR A 118 -5.78 -19.05 -19.97
C THR A 118 -4.47 -19.83 -19.95
N LYS A 119 -3.48 -19.35 -19.20
CA LYS A 119 -2.24 -20.07 -18.90
C LYS A 119 -2.04 -20.18 -17.39
N THR A 120 -1.50 -21.30 -16.92
CA THR A 120 -1.11 -21.46 -15.52
C THR A 120 0.40 -21.38 -15.40
N ILE A 121 0.90 -20.45 -14.60
CA ILE A 121 2.30 -20.33 -14.22
C ILE A 121 2.49 -21.00 -12.86
N ARG A 122 3.52 -21.84 -12.75
CA ARG A 122 3.96 -22.44 -11.48
C ARG A 122 5.43 -22.13 -11.29
N LYS A 123 5.79 -21.60 -10.12
CA LYS A 123 7.17 -21.17 -9.86
C LYS A 123 7.57 -21.41 -8.42
N ASP A 124 8.79 -21.93 -8.24
CA ASP A 124 9.46 -21.93 -6.94
C ASP A 124 10.15 -20.57 -6.74
N LEU A 125 9.98 -20.00 -5.55
CA LEU A 125 10.44 -18.67 -5.18
C LEU A 125 11.66 -18.75 -4.28
N ALA A 126 12.53 -17.74 -4.39
CA ALA A 126 13.59 -17.56 -3.42
C ALA A 126 13.01 -17.19 -2.05
N LYS A 127 13.70 -17.59 -0.98
CA LYS A 127 13.37 -17.13 0.38
C LYS A 127 13.35 -15.60 0.43
N ASN A 128 12.45 -15.03 1.25
CA ASN A 128 12.23 -13.59 1.41
C ASN A 128 11.68 -12.87 0.17
N THR A 129 11.17 -13.61 -0.83
CA THR A 129 10.40 -13.01 -1.93
C THR A 129 9.06 -12.50 -1.39
N PHE A 130 8.68 -11.27 -1.76
CA PHE A 130 7.41 -10.64 -1.37
C PHE A 130 6.68 -10.05 -2.59
N LEU A 131 5.46 -9.55 -2.42
CA LEU A 131 4.70 -8.86 -3.48
C LEU A 131 5.14 -7.40 -3.59
N SER A 132 5.50 -6.91 -4.78
CA SER A 132 6.15 -5.61 -4.95
C SER A 132 5.38 -4.43 -4.34
N THR A 133 4.04 -4.51 -4.30
CA THR A 133 3.18 -3.51 -3.65
C THR A 133 3.53 -3.26 -2.17
N PHE A 134 4.13 -4.22 -1.48
CA PHE A 134 4.49 -4.10 -0.06
C PHE A 134 5.93 -3.60 0.18
N LEU A 135 6.67 -3.17 -0.84
CA LEU A 135 8.08 -2.74 -0.71
C LEU A 135 8.31 -1.72 0.42
N VAL A 136 7.44 -0.70 0.55
CA VAL A 136 7.60 0.32 1.61
C VAL A 136 7.47 -0.29 3.01
N TYR A 137 6.55 -1.24 3.20
CA TYR A 137 6.42 -1.97 4.45
C TYR A 137 7.59 -2.92 4.71
N VAL A 138 8.20 -3.49 3.66
CA VAL A 138 9.44 -4.27 3.79
C VAL A 138 10.57 -3.39 4.30
N MET A 139 10.76 -2.19 3.73
CA MET A 139 11.77 -1.25 4.19
C MET A 139 11.51 -0.81 5.65
N LEU A 140 10.27 -0.48 6.00
CA LEU A 140 9.88 -0.14 7.37
C LEU A 140 10.07 -1.29 8.38
N LYS A 141 10.00 -2.55 7.93
CA LYS A 141 10.25 -3.73 8.77
C LYS A 141 11.71 -4.15 8.82
N SER A 142 12.55 -3.55 7.99
CA SER A 142 13.98 -3.77 8.08
C SER A 142 14.49 -3.29 9.44
N LYS A 143 15.65 -3.79 9.86
CA LYS A 143 16.29 -3.37 11.12
C LYS A 143 16.60 -1.88 11.17
N GLU A 144 16.72 -1.23 10.01
CA GLU A 144 17.05 0.19 9.91
C GLU A 144 15.81 1.08 9.77
N GLY A 145 14.64 0.51 9.46
CA GLY A 145 13.44 1.25 9.08
C GLY A 145 13.65 2.07 7.80
N LEU A 146 13.00 3.22 7.67
CA LEU A 146 13.34 4.21 6.63
C LEU A 146 14.47 5.11 7.16
N LYS A 147 15.68 4.91 6.65
CA LYS A 147 16.88 5.65 7.08
C LYS A 147 17.61 6.26 5.89
N THR A 148 18.02 7.52 6.00
CA THR A 148 18.85 8.19 4.98
C THR A 148 20.15 7.43 4.73
N ASP A 149 20.54 7.40 3.45
CA ASP A 149 21.73 6.72 2.92
C ASP A 149 21.73 5.19 3.15
N SER A 150 20.54 4.59 3.31
CA SER A 150 20.36 3.14 3.35
C SER A 150 19.96 2.58 1.99
N THR A 151 20.30 1.31 1.77
CA THR A 151 20.02 0.58 0.53
C THR A 151 19.44 -0.79 0.84
N TYR A 152 18.46 -1.20 0.03
CA TYR A 152 17.73 -2.46 0.17
C TYR A 152 17.79 -3.22 -1.15
N ASP A 153 18.63 -4.25 -1.19
CA ASP A 153 18.55 -5.29 -2.22
C ASP A 153 17.36 -6.19 -1.91
N TYR A 154 16.52 -6.44 -2.92
CA TYR A 154 15.34 -7.26 -2.72
C TYR A 154 15.00 -8.14 -3.92
N THR A 155 14.17 -9.16 -3.67
CA THR A 155 13.49 -9.93 -4.71
C THR A 155 12.00 -9.82 -4.48
N ALA A 156 11.26 -9.34 -5.48
CA ALA A 156 9.83 -9.13 -5.37
C ALA A 156 9.11 -9.63 -6.61
N ILE A 157 7.86 -10.04 -6.43
CA ILE A 157 6.95 -10.45 -7.50
C ILE A 157 6.33 -9.19 -8.07
N ALA A 158 6.52 -8.99 -9.37
CA ALA A 158 5.74 -8.08 -10.18
C ALA A 158 4.36 -8.70 -10.41
N GLU A 159 3.35 -8.18 -9.72
CA GLU A 159 1.99 -8.71 -9.74
C GLU A 159 1.36 -8.63 -11.14
N GLU A 160 1.84 -7.72 -11.99
CA GLU A 160 1.41 -7.57 -13.39
C GLU A 160 1.96 -8.66 -14.34
N ASP A 161 3.00 -9.39 -13.92
CA ASP A 161 3.66 -10.42 -14.74
C ASP A 161 3.50 -11.84 -14.19
N ALA A 162 3.16 -11.98 -12.90
CA ALA A 162 3.35 -13.21 -12.14
C ALA A 162 4.79 -13.72 -12.20
N GLU A 163 5.76 -12.81 -12.05
CA GLU A 163 7.18 -13.09 -12.11
C GLU A 163 7.96 -12.33 -11.04
N SER A 164 8.98 -12.97 -10.46
CA SER A 164 9.89 -12.40 -9.49
C SER A 164 11.12 -11.77 -10.17
N TYR A 165 11.45 -10.56 -9.75
CA TYR A 165 12.62 -9.84 -10.21
C TYR A 165 13.43 -9.33 -9.02
N LYS A 166 14.73 -9.15 -9.24
CA LYS A 166 15.57 -8.40 -8.31
C LYS A 166 15.29 -6.91 -8.46
N GLY A 167 15.39 -6.20 -7.34
CA GLY A 167 15.31 -4.75 -7.32
C GLY A 167 16.22 -4.15 -6.27
N LEU A 168 16.38 -2.84 -6.37
CA LEU A 168 17.23 -2.06 -5.48
C LEU A 168 16.51 -0.77 -5.11
N ALA A 169 16.24 -0.58 -3.81
CA ALA A 169 15.74 0.68 -3.27
C ALA A 169 16.86 1.39 -2.51
N SER A 170 17.09 2.68 -2.79
CA SER A 170 18.04 3.53 -2.07
C SER A 170 17.29 4.72 -1.47
N VAL A 171 17.42 4.89 -0.15
CA VAL A 171 16.73 5.94 0.60
C VAL A 171 17.66 7.13 0.72
N GLY A 172 17.31 8.22 0.04
CA GLY A 172 18.04 9.48 0.08
C GLY A 172 17.74 10.31 1.32
N LYS A 173 18.13 11.58 1.26
CA LYS A 173 17.83 12.57 2.29
C LYS A 173 16.34 12.88 2.33
N GLU A 174 15.91 13.37 3.49
CA GLU A 174 14.57 13.93 3.64
C GLU A 174 14.51 15.30 2.96
N GLU A 175 13.40 15.55 2.27
CA GLU A 175 13.09 16.83 1.64
C GLU A 175 11.63 17.20 1.88
N ALA A 176 11.29 18.46 1.64
CA ALA A 176 9.91 18.92 1.70
C ALA A 176 9.20 18.54 0.41
N PHE A 177 8.14 17.73 0.52
CA PHE A 177 7.27 17.35 -0.60
C PHE A 177 5.81 17.48 -0.17
N LEU A 178 5.02 18.25 -0.91
CA LEU A 178 3.62 18.59 -0.55
C LEU A 178 3.48 19.20 0.86
N GLY A 179 4.46 20.00 1.28
CA GLY A 179 4.48 20.60 2.63
C GLY A 179 4.78 19.61 3.76
N LEU A 180 5.09 18.35 3.44
CA LEU A 180 5.45 17.31 4.39
C LEU A 180 6.92 16.92 4.24
N LYS A 181 7.50 16.43 5.32
CA LYS A 181 8.83 15.82 5.30
C LYS A 181 8.73 14.42 4.68
N ALA A 182 9.53 14.15 3.65
CA ALA A 182 9.54 12.87 2.97
C ALA A 182 10.95 12.46 2.55
N PHE A 183 11.25 11.16 2.66
CA PHE A 183 12.43 10.57 2.07
C PHE A 183 12.26 10.45 0.55
N LYS A 184 13.28 10.85 -0.20
CA LYS A 184 13.39 10.53 -1.62
C LYS A 184 13.92 9.11 -1.78
N VAL A 185 13.07 8.19 -2.16
CA VAL A 185 13.44 6.79 -2.41
C VAL A 185 13.63 6.57 -3.90
N GLN A 186 14.85 6.25 -4.31
CA GLN A 186 15.13 5.81 -5.67
C GLN A 186 14.97 4.29 -5.74
N ASN A 187 14.06 3.81 -6.57
CA ASN A 187 13.87 2.39 -6.78
C ASN A 187 14.22 2.01 -8.22
N LYS A 188 14.87 0.86 -8.38
CA LYS A 188 15.09 0.22 -9.69
C LYS A 188 14.50 -1.18 -9.63
N PHE A 189 13.44 -1.41 -10.39
CA PHE A 189 12.74 -2.70 -10.45
C PHE A 189 12.47 -3.07 -11.91
N LYS A 190 12.74 -4.32 -12.31
CA LYS A 190 12.70 -4.74 -13.74
C LYS A 190 13.54 -3.85 -14.65
N ASP A 191 14.69 -3.40 -14.15
CA ASP A 191 15.57 -2.40 -14.76
C ASP A 191 14.96 -1.02 -15.02
N VAL A 192 13.74 -0.75 -14.56
CA VAL A 192 13.07 0.54 -14.68
C VAL A 192 13.32 1.38 -13.41
N PRO A 193 13.99 2.54 -13.52
CA PRO A 193 14.14 3.45 -12.40
C PRO A 193 12.88 4.29 -12.19
N PHE A 194 12.49 4.47 -10.94
CA PHE A 194 11.49 5.45 -10.52
C PHE A 194 11.82 6.03 -9.15
N LEU A 195 11.28 7.21 -8.89
CA LEU A 195 11.40 7.90 -7.62
C LEU A 195 10.08 7.81 -6.86
N SER A 196 10.16 7.66 -5.55
CA SER A 196 9.03 7.77 -4.64
C SER A 196 9.36 8.74 -3.52
N TYR A 197 8.39 9.55 -3.11
CA TYR A 197 8.50 10.41 -1.93
C TYR A 197 7.71 9.74 -0.81
N VAL A 198 8.39 9.32 0.26
CA VAL A 198 7.78 8.49 1.32
C VAL A 198 8.00 9.14 2.67
N ASN A 199 6.94 9.35 3.46
CA ASN A 199 7.10 9.90 4.81
C ASN A 199 7.55 8.84 5.83
N GLU A 200 7.83 9.25 7.07
CA GLU A 200 8.28 8.33 8.14
C GLU A 200 7.28 7.20 8.48
N ARG A 201 6.03 7.33 8.02
CA ARG A 201 4.95 6.35 8.23
C ARG A 201 4.84 5.33 7.10
N GLY A 202 5.65 5.47 6.05
CA GLY A 202 5.54 4.66 4.83
C GLY A 202 4.42 5.08 3.89
N GLU A 203 3.84 6.26 4.08
CA GLU A 203 2.86 6.78 3.13
C GLU A 203 3.61 7.34 1.92
N VAL A 204 3.27 6.84 0.73
CA VAL A 204 3.80 7.37 -0.53
C VAL A 204 3.06 8.68 -0.82
N LEU A 205 3.78 9.79 -0.88
CA LEU A 205 3.20 11.11 -1.20
C LEU A 205 3.15 11.37 -2.70
N GLY A 206 4.00 10.69 -3.46
CA GLY A 206 4.05 10.80 -4.91
C GLY A 206 5.14 9.91 -5.50
N THR A 207 5.05 9.70 -6.80
CA THR A 207 6.04 8.93 -7.57
C THR A 207 6.43 9.66 -8.85
N THR A 208 7.58 9.34 -9.42
CA THR A 208 8.02 9.89 -10.70
C THR A 208 8.77 8.82 -11.49
N SER A 209 8.25 8.49 -12.66
CA SER A 209 8.89 7.63 -13.65
C SER A 209 9.42 8.51 -14.79
N VAL A 210 10.71 8.84 -14.73
CA VAL A 210 11.34 9.72 -15.74
C VAL A 210 11.28 9.07 -17.13
N ALA A 211 11.49 7.75 -17.20
CA ALA A 211 11.45 7.01 -18.45
C ALA A 211 10.06 7.05 -19.13
N GLN A 212 8.99 7.15 -18.33
CA GLN A 212 7.61 7.19 -18.84
C GLN A 212 7.05 8.62 -18.92
N GLY A 213 7.75 9.62 -18.37
CA GLY A 213 7.25 10.99 -18.26
C GLY A 213 5.99 11.13 -17.39
N VAL A 214 5.75 10.17 -16.49
CA VAL A 214 4.55 10.10 -15.63
C VAL A 214 4.94 10.29 -14.17
N SER A 215 4.10 11.03 -13.44
CA SER A 215 4.21 11.18 -11.98
C SER A 215 2.87 11.01 -11.28
N THR A 216 2.91 10.72 -9.99
CA THR A 216 1.72 10.74 -9.13
C THR A 216 1.88 11.73 -7.99
N GLU A 217 0.78 12.30 -7.54
CA GLU A 217 0.72 13.26 -6.44
C GLU A 217 -0.49 12.95 -5.55
N LEU A 218 -0.24 12.64 -4.28
CA LEU A 218 -1.27 12.42 -3.26
C LEU A 218 -2.04 13.72 -3.01
N VAL A 219 -3.36 13.64 -2.91
CA VAL A 219 -4.21 14.81 -2.64
C VAL A 219 -5.04 14.63 -1.37
N ALA A 220 -5.39 15.75 -0.75
CA ALA A 220 -6.22 15.79 0.47
C ALA A 220 -7.70 15.44 0.23
N ASP A 221 -8.17 15.64 -1.01
CA ASP A 221 -9.57 15.46 -1.39
C ASP A 221 -9.65 14.56 -2.64
N PRO A 222 -10.38 13.43 -2.59
CA PRO A 222 -10.65 12.60 -3.75
C PRO A 222 -11.08 13.40 -4.99
N ALA A 223 -11.89 14.45 -4.83
CA ALA A 223 -12.36 15.27 -5.94
C ALA A 223 -11.21 15.98 -6.69
N ALA A 224 -10.11 16.30 -6.00
CA ALA A 224 -8.93 16.91 -6.60
C ALA A 224 -8.11 15.94 -7.47
N ALA A 225 -8.20 14.64 -7.21
CA ALA A 225 -7.60 13.59 -8.03
C ALA A 225 -8.51 13.22 -9.20
N THR A 226 -9.79 13.01 -8.93
CA THR A 226 -10.72 12.48 -9.94
C THR A 226 -11.18 13.56 -10.90
N LYS A 227 -11.27 14.83 -10.50
CA LYS A 227 -11.72 15.97 -11.34
C LYS A 227 -12.85 15.55 -12.31
N ASN A 228 -12.55 15.51 -13.61
CA ASN A 228 -13.49 15.18 -14.69
C ASN A 228 -13.38 13.72 -15.16
N PHE A 229 -12.56 12.91 -14.51
CA PHE A 229 -12.42 11.49 -14.81
C PHE A 229 -13.59 10.70 -14.23
N PRO A 230 -14.17 9.75 -14.98
CA PRO A 230 -15.28 8.95 -14.49
C PRO A 230 -14.84 8.04 -13.34
N VAL A 231 -15.65 8.04 -12.27
CA VAL A 231 -15.46 7.21 -11.07
C VAL A 231 -16.58 6.18 -10.97
N SER A 232 -16.23 4.90 -11.05
CA SER A 232 -17.20 3.81 -10.92
C SER A 232 -17.32 3.37 -9.47
N GLN A 233 -18.32 3.88 -8.75
CA GLN A 233 -18.56 3.48 -7.35
C GLN A 233 -18.76 1.97 -7.20
N GLY A 234 -19.40 1.31 -8.18
CA GLY A 234 -19.59 -0.15 -8.17
C GLY A 234 -18.27 -0.91 -8.19
N ILE A 235 -17.33 -0.50 -9.05
CA ILE A 235 -15.98 -1.09 -9.09
C ILE A 235 -15.24 -0.83 -7.79
N LEU A 236 -15.29 0.41 -7.26
CA LEU A 236 -14.61 0.74 -6.01
C LEU A 236 -15.14 -0.07 -4.83
N LYS A 237 -16.46 -0.18 -4.67
CA LYS A 237 -17.06 -1.03 -3.62
C LYS A 237 -16.65 -2.49 -3.78
N SER A 238 -16.65 -3.01 -5.00
CA SER A 238 -16.25 -4.39 -5.26
C SER A 238 -14.78 -4.67 -4.89
N LEU A 239 -13.88 -3.72 -5.11
CA LEU A 239 -12.45 -3.87 -4.83
C LEU A 239 -12.15 -3.63 -3.33
N PHE A 240 -12.61 -2.50 -2.80
CA PHE A 240 -12.24 -1.96 -1.50
C PHE A 240 -13.23 -2.29 -0.36
N GLY A 241 -14.36 -2.93 -0.66
CA GLY A 241 -15.47 -3.18 0.27
C GLY A 241 -16.43 -1.99 0.39
N ASP A 242 -15.89 -0.78 0.40
CA ASP A 242 -16.60 0.50 0.35
C ASP A 242 -15.90 1.45 -0.63
N VAL A 243 -16.49 2.62 -0.90
CA VAL A 243 -15.79 3.67 -1.66
C VAL A 243 -14.77 4.33 -0.73
N PRO A 244 -13.45 4.29 -1.04
CA PRO A 244 -12.43 4.90 -0.19
C PRO A 244 -12.69 6.39 0.02
N ALA A 245 -12.59 6.87 1.26
CA ALA A 245 -12.83 8.28 1.61
C ALA A 245 -11.60 9.17 1.34
N GLY A 246 -10.40 8.57 1.27
CA GLY A 246 -9.14 9.27 1.04
C GLY A 246 -8.69 10.14 2.22
N LYS A 247 -9.10 9.80 3.45
CA LYS A 247 -8.86 10.61 4.66
C LYS A 247 -7.80 10.04 5.60
N THR A 248 -7.40 8.78 5.43
CA THR A 248 -6.37 8.14 6.24
C THR A 248 -4.98 8.36 5.63
N ASN A 249 -4.55 9.63 5.55
CA ASN A 249 -3.21 10.02 5.08
C ASN A 249 -2.82 11.41 5.62
N MET A 250 -1.52 11.70 5.69
CA MET A 250 -1.03 12.97 6.24
C MET A 250 -1.44 14.20 5.44
N VAL A 251 -1.54 14.12 4.10
CA VAL A 251 -1.91 15.27 3.26
C VAL A 251 -3.33 15.74 3.57
N SER A 252 -4.29 14.81 3.69
CA SER A 252 -5.65 15.12 4.10
C SER A 252 -5.70 15.69 5.50
N LYS A 253 -4.98 15.11 6.46
CA LYS A 253 -5.00 15.58 7.84
C LYS A 253 -4.42 16.98 7.99
N SER A 254 -3.29 17.26 7.35
CA SER A 254 -2.65 18.57 7.36
C SER A 254 -3.52 19.65 6.72
N SER A 255 -4.35 19.31 5.72
CA SER A 255 -5.29 20.26 5.10
C SER A 255 -6.46 20.66 6.02
N THR A 256 -6.80 19.82 7.00
CA THR A 256 -7.92 20.06 7.94
C THR A 256 -7.47 20.70 9.25
N MET A 257 -6.17 20.78 9.51
CA MET A 257 -5.62 21.44 10.68
C MET A 257 -5.53 22.96 10.42
N GLN A 258 -6.30 23.75 11.18
CA GLN A 258 -5.94 25.16 11.42
C GLN A 258 -4.52 25.21 12.01
N PRO A 259 -3.74 26.30 11.81
CA PRO A 259 -2.36 26.37 12.29
C PRO A 259 -2.36 26.26 13.83
N ALA A 260 -2.04 25.07 14.35
CA ALA A 260 -2.01 24.80 15.77
C ALA A 260 -0.65 24.23 16.16
N ASN A 261 0.00 25.00 17.03
CA ASN A 261 1.17 24.72 17.88
C ASN A 261 2.12 23.56 17.46
N PRO A 262 3.38 23.87 17.09
CA PRO A 262 4.40 22.87 16.83
C PRO A 262 4.70 22.11 18.14
N GLY A 263 4.26 20.85 18.24
CA GLY A 263 4.57 20.06 19.42
C GLY A 263 3.89 18.70 19.58
N LYS A 264 2.83 18.37 18.83
CA LYS A 264 2.22 17.03 18.88
C LYS A 264 2.46 16.27 17.58
N GLN A 265 3.44 15.37 17.61
CA GLN A 265 3.59 14.32 16.61
C GLN A 265 2.35 13.42 16.71
N GLU A 266 1.51 13.40 15.68
CA GLU A 266 0.36 12.49 15.63
C GLU A 266 0.84 11.03 15.63
N GLY A 267 0.14 10.17 16.38
CA GLY A 267 0.42 8.75 16.44
C GLY A 267 0.27 8.07 15.08
N ILE A 268 1.12 7.08 14.84
CA ILE A 268 1.24 6.34 13.58
C ILE A 268 0.38 5.06 13.71
N PRO A 269 -0.50 4.73 12.74
CA PRO A 269 -1.24 3.47 12.72
C PRO A 269 -0.28 2.30 12.85
N GLN A 270 -0.45 1.49 13.90
CA GLN A 270 0.51 0.47 14.26
C GLN A 270 0.16 -0.84 13.56
N GLY A 271 0.64 -1.03 12.34
CA GLY A 271 0.74 -2.37 11.76
C GLY A 271 1.72 -3.25 12.56
N GLN A 272 1.55 -4.57 12.52
CA GLN A 272 2.39 -5.47 13.32
C GLN A 272 3.87 -5.40 12.90
N GLY A 273 4.74 -4.92 13.79
CA GLY A 273 6.20 -4.94 13.63
C GLY A 273 6.77 -3.85 12.72
N ILE A 274 6.03 -2.79 12.41
CA ILE A 274 6.52 -1.63 11.65
C ILE A 274 7.49 -0.83 12.53
N GLN A 275 8.75 -0.67 12.11
CA GLN A 275 9.73 0.17 12.79
C GLN A 275 9.71 1.59 12.20
N ILE A 276 9.50 2.58 13.06
CA ILE A 276 9.42 4.00 12.68
C ILE A 276 10.75 4.72 12.98
N LYS A 277 11.60 4.14 13.83
CA LYS A 277 12.95 4.62 14.16
C LYS A 277 13.90 3.43 14.26
N ALA A 278 15.12 3.57 13.74
CA ALA A 278 16.17 2.57 13.90
C ALA A 278 16.33 2.22 15.39
N GLU A 279 16.25 0.93 15.71
CA GLU A 279 16.49 0.46 17.06
C GLU A 279 17.97 0.76 17.40
N PRO A 280 18.27 1.45 18.51
CA PRO A 280 19.66 1.61 18.94
C PRO A 280 20.30 0.22 19.04
N PRO A 281 21.56 0.04 18.58
CA PRO A 281 22.21 -1.25 18.67
C PRO A 281 22.17 -1.72 20.13
N ALA A 282 21.59 -2.90 20.36
CA ALA A 282 21.52 -3.50 21.69
C ALA A 282 22.93 -3.50 22.29
N ALA A 283 23.10 -2.79 23.40
CA ALA A 283 24.35 -2.80 24.14
C ALA A 283 24.69 -4.25 24.46
N LYS A 284 25.83 -4.74 23.93
CA LYS A 284 26.37 -6.03 24.33
C LYS A 284 26.45 -6.04 25.85
N PRO A 285 25.91 -7.04 26.56
CA PRO A 285 26.12 -7.15 27.99
C PRO A 285 27.62 -7.16 28.23
N ALA A 286 28.11 -6.18 29.00
CA ALA A 286 29.48 -6.17 29.47
C ALA A 286 29.67 -7.46 30.28
N GLY A 287 30.47 -8.36 29.74
CA GLY A 287 30.86 -9.58 30.45
C GLY A 287 31.49 -9.19 31.78
N LYS A 288 30.99 -9.82 32.85
CA LYS A 288 31.74 -10.07 34.07
C LYS A 288 31.92 -11.57 34.19
#